data_AF-X0GSG1-F1
#
_entry.id   AF-X0GSG1-F1
#
_cell.length_a   1.000
_cell.length_b   1.000
_cell.length_c   1.000
_cell.angle_alpha   90.00
_cell.angle_beta   90.00
_cell.angle_gamma   90.00
#
_symmetry.space_group_name_H-M   'P 1'
#
loop_
_entity.id
_entity.type
_entity.pdbx_description
1 polymer ?
#
loop_
_entity_poly.entity_id
_entity_poly.type
_entity_poly.pdbx_seq_one_letter_code
_entity_poly.pdbx_strand_id
1 'polypeptide(L)'
;MPTSGSHFTAQAPLFPVFFLGLLATETVHKNVSMDWFEQVVQTPVRSSVPSLYDALLRIWGWIDKEVQIPRDPTALSKDIGKRYPWWEHLVAKVLEAEEEILCLT
;
A
#
# COMPACT_ATOMS: atom_id res chain seq x y z
N MET A 1 -4.72 -12.70 -10.69
CA MET A 1 -4.55 -11.94 -11.96
C MET A 1 -3.59 -12.73 -12.84
N PRO A 2 -3.66 -12.70 -14.19
CA PRO A 2 -2.71 -13.45 -15.01
C PRO A 2 -1.31 -12.85 -14.86
N THR A 3 -0.37 -13.65 -14.39
CA THR A 3 1.06 -13.32 -14.25
C THR A 3 1.86 -13.72 -15.49
N SER A 4 1.19 -14.21 -16.54
CA SER A 4 1.78 -14.60 -17.82
C SER A 4 0.71 -14.65 -18.93
N GLY A 5 1.16 -14.75 -20.19
CA GLY A 5 0.31 -14.98 -21.36
C GLY A 5 0.21 -13.80 -22.33
N SER A 6 -0.37 -14.04 -23.51
CA SER A 6 -0.50 -13.08 -24.63
C SER A 6 -1.39 -11.87 -24.33
N HIS A 7 -2.14 -11.91 -23.23
CA HIS A 7 -2.98 -10.82 -22.74
C HIS A 7 -2.36 -10.07 -21.56
N PHE A 8 -1.13 -10.40 -21.17
CA PHE A 8 -0.37 -9.61 -20.21
C PHE A 8 0.04 -8.29 -20.87
N THR A 9 -0.81 -7.28 -20.72
CA THR A 9 -0.47 -5.91 -21.07
C THR A 9 0.37 -5.33 -19.94
N ALA A 10 1.44 -4.60 -20.27
CA ALA A 10 2.41 -4.04 -19.34
C ALA A 10 1.85 -2.97 -18.36
N GLN A 11 0.53 -2.94 -18.14
CA GLN A 11 -0.17 -2.10 -17.18
C GLN A 11 -0.61 -2.97 -15.98
N ALA A 12 0.37 -3.66 -15.40
CA ALA A 12 0.16 -4.32 -14.11
C ALA A 12 -0.31 -3.25 -13.11
N PRO A 13 -1.35 -3.49 -12.30
CA PRO A 13 -2.00 -2.47 -11.46
C PRO A 13 -1.15 -2.13 -10.22
N LEU A 14 0.10 -1.69 -10.44
CA LEU A 14 1.08 -1.42 -9.40
C LEU A 14 0.56 -0.39 -8.38
N PHE A 15 0.04 0.74 -8.86
CA PHE A 15 -0.53 1.77 -8.00
C PHE A 15 -1.74 1.26 -7.19
N PRO A 16 -2.79 0.66 -7.81
CA PRO A 16 -3.90 0.09 -7.06
C PRO A 16 -3.48 -0.98 -6.04
N VAL A 17 -2.52 -1.85 -6.38
CA VAL A 17 -2.09 -2.93 -5.49
C VAL A 17 -1.25 -2.39 -4.32
N PHE A 18 -0.39 -1.40 -4.57
CA PHE A 18 0.34 -0.70 -3.52
C PHE A 18 -0.63 -0.01 -2.54
N PHE A 19 -1.62 0.72 -3.05
CA PHE A 19 -2.64 1.37 -2.22
C PHE A 19 -3.49 0.39 -1.44
N LEU A 20 -3.85 -0.76 -2.04
CA LEU A 20 -4.53 -1.84 -1.32
C LEU A 20 -3.69 -2.31 -0.13
N GLY A 21 -2.39 -2.53 -0.32
CA GLY A 21 -1.50 -2.94 0.77
C GLY A 21 -1.34 -1.87 1.84
N LEU A 22 -1.18 -0.61 1.44
CA LEU A 22 -0.99 0.53 2.33
C LEU A 22 -2.23 0.82 3.19
N LEU A 23 -3.42 0.75 2.61
CA LEU A 23 -4.68 1.16 3.24
C LEU A 23 -5.49 0.00 3.83
N ALA A 24 -5.03 -1.24 3.66
CA ALA A 24 -5.72 -2.40 4.20
C ALA A 24 -5.76 -2.38 5.74
N THR A 25 -6.96 -2.22 6.29
CA THR A 25 -7.24 -2.32 7.73
C THR A 25 -7.41 -3.77 8.21
N GLU A 26 -7.62 -4.70 7.27
CA GLU A 26 -7.81 -6.13 7.52
C GLU A 26 -6.64 -6.93 6.96
N THR A 27 -6.14 -7.90 7.73
CA THR A 27 -4.99 -8.74 7.32
C THR A 27 -5.25 -9.46 6.01
N VAL A 28 -6.49 -9.89 5.75
CA VAL A 28 -6.86 -10.56 4.49
C VAL A 28 -6.62 -9.67 3.27
N HIS A 29 -6.83 -8.36 3.39
CA HIS A 29 -6.59 -7.41 2.29
C HIS A 29 -5.09 -7.13 2.12
N LYS A 30 -4.32 -7.07 3.22
CA LYS A 30 -2.84 -6.97 3.16
C LYS A 30 -2.25 -8.16 2.41
N ASN A 31 -2.73 -9.38 2.70
CA ASN A 31 -2.27 -10.61 2.05
C ASN A 31 -2.53 -10.60 0.54
N VAL A 32 -3.67 -10.08 0.07
CA VAL A 32 -3.95 -9.98 -1.37
C VAL A 32 -2.91 -9.10 -2.09
N SER A 33 -2.48 -7.99 -1.47
CA SER A 33 -1.42 -7.14 -2.01
C SER A 33 -0.06 -7.86 -1.98
N MET A 34 0.26 -8.50 -0.86
CA MET A 34 1.49 -9.29 -0.67
C MET A 34 1.65 -10.38 -1.73
N ASP A 35 0.62 -11.22 -1.89
CA ASP A 35 0.61 -12.34 -2.85
C ASP A 35 0.86 -11.84 -4.29
N TRP A 36 0.32 -10.68 -4.63
CA TRP A 36 0.55 -10.06 -5.94
C TRP A 36 2.00 -9.62 -6.11
N PHE A 37 2.58 -8.91 -5.12
CA PHE A 37 3.97 -8.46 -5.19
C PHE A 37 4.93 -9.65 -5.29
N GLU A 38 4.74 -10.69 -4.48
CA GLU A 38 5.58 -11.89 -4.50
C GLU A 38 5.53 -12.60 -5.86
N GLN A 39 4.36 -12.70 -6.48
CA GLN A 39 4.22 -13.29 -7.81
C GLN A 39 4.89 -12.45 -8.91
N VAL A 40 4.77 -11.12 -8.83
CA VAL A 40 5.35 -10.22 -9.85
C VAL A 40 6.86 -10.14 -9.72
N VAL A 41 7.42 -10.10 -8.50
CA VAL A 41 8.88 -10.06 -8.26
C VAL A 41 9.58 -11.34 -8.75
N GLN A 42 8.90 -12.48 -8.74
CA GLN A 42 9.42 -13.73 -9.30
C GLN A 42 9.49 -13.74 -10.84
N THR A 43 8.80 -12.80 -11.49
CA THR A 43 8.80 -12.67 -12.94
C THR A 43 9.92 -11.71 -13.36
N PRO A 44 10.77 -12.04 -14.36
CA PRO A 44 11.88 -11.19 -14.80
C PRO A 44 11.40 -9.97 -15.62
N VAL A 45 10.54 -9.15 -15.03
CA VAL A 45 10.11 -7.85 -15.54
C VAL A 45 10.96 -6.74 -14.89
N ARG A 46 11.61 -5.91 -15.72
CA ARG A 46 12.34 -4.73 -15.26
C ARG A 46 11.35 -3.68 -14.75
N SER A 47 11.30 -3.37 -13.46
CA SER A 47 10.54 -2.22 -12.95
C SER A 47 10.90 -1.86 -11.50
N SER A 48 10.33 -0.75 -11.03
CA SER A 48 10.31 -0.28 -9.63
C SER A 48 9.54 -1.19 -8.67
N VAL A 49 9.00 -2.32 -9.13
CA VAL A 49 8.16 -3.21 -8.30
C VAL A 49 8.89 -3.75 -7.06
N PRO A 50 10.14 -4.26 -7.12
CA PRO A 50 10.84 -4.72 -5.92
C PRO A 50 11.03 -3.62 -4.88
N SER A 51 11.48 -2.43 -5.32
CA SER A 51 11.69 -1.28 -4.43
C SER A 51 10.40 -0.83 -3.75
N LEU A 52 9.27 -0.84 -4.47
CA LEU A 52 7.96 -0.53 -3.91
C LEU A 52 7.46 -1.60 -2.95
N TYR A 53 7.75 -2.88 -3.21
CA TYR A 53 7.41 -3.95 -2.28
C TYR A 53 8.20 -3.81 -0.98
N ASP A 54 9.51 -3.55 -1.07
CA ASP A 54 10.36 -3.33 0.09
C ASP A 54 9.89 -2.12 0.91
N ALA A 55 9.47 -1.04 0.26
CA ALA A 55 8.85 0.11 0.93
C ALA A 55 7.55 -0.28 1.64
N LEU A 56 6.67 -1.03 0.99
CA LEU A 56 5.42 -1.49 1.60
C LEU A 56 5.68 -2.36 2.84
N LEU A 57 6.68 -3.25 2.80
CA LEU A 57 7.07 -4.08 3.95
C LEU A 57 7.60 -3.24 5.11
N ARG A 58 8.42 -2.21 4.83
CA ARG A 58 8.88 -1.25 5.86
C ARG A 58 7.70 -0.51 6.49
N ILE A 59 6.80 0.00 5.66
CA ILE A 59 5.59 0.70 6.12
C ILE A 59 4.75 -0.20 7.03
N TRP A 60 4.53 -1.47 6.66
CA TRP A 60 3.81 -2.42 7.52
C TRP A 60 4.47 -2.67 8.88
N GLY A 61 5.79 -2.49 8.99
CA GLY A 61 6.52 -2.61 10.25
C GLY A 61 6.06 -1.61 11.34
N TRP A 62 5.54 -0.45 10.92
CA TRP A 62 5.18 0.65 11.81
C TRP A 62 3.74 1.16 11.69
N ILE A 63 3.05 0.96 10.56
CA ILE A 63 1.75 1.60 10.27
C ILE A 63 0.69 1.35 11.35
N ASP A 64 0.55 0.12 11.83
CA ASP A 64 -0.46 -0.24 12.84
C ASP A 64 -0.09 0.21 14.27
N LYS A 65 1.18 0.60 14.49
CA LYS A 65 1.72 1.01 15.80
C LYS A 65 1.77 2.51 15.96
N GLU A 66 2.10 3.21 14.88
CA GLU A 66 2.42 4.65 14.89
C GLU A 66 1.32 5.51 14.25
N VAL A 67 0.43 4.92 13.43
CA VAL A 67 -0.70 5.63 12.84
C VAL A 67 -2.02 5.06 13.35
N GLN A 68 -2.82 5.91 14.00
CA GLN A 68 -4.15 5.52 14.48
C GLN A 68 -5.17 5.52 13.33
N ILE A 69 -5.13 4.48 12.49
CA ILE A 69 -6.11 4.29 11.41
C ILE A 69 -7.42 3.76 12.03
N PRO A 70 -8.56 4.47 11.86
CA PRO A 70 -9.85 3.98 12.33
C PRO A 70 -10.21 2.66 11.65
N ARG A 71 -10.44 1.60 12.44
CA ARG A 71 -10.80 0.27 11.91
C ARG A 71 -12.26 0.18 11.46
N ASP A 72 -13.14 0.96 12.09
CA ASP A 72 -14.57 0.96 11.80
C ASP A 72 -15.02 2.32 11.25
N PRO A 73 -15.46 2.39 9.97
CA PRO A 73 -15.95 3.61 9.36
C PRO A 73 -17.17 4.20 10.08
N THR A 74 -17.94 3.38 10.80
CA THR A 74 -19.18 3.78 11.47
C THR A 74 -18.93 4.48 12.81
N ALA A 75 -17.73 4.36 13.38
CA ALA A 75 -17.34 5.01 14.63
C ALA A 75 -16.94 6.51 14.45
N LEU A 76 -16.96 7.03 13.22
CA LEU A 76 -16.49 8.39 12.93
C LEU A 76 -17.56 9.45 13.24
N SER A 77 -17.10 10.60 13.76
CA SER A 77 -17.94 11.79 13.93
C SER A 77 -18.61 12.21 12.62
N LYS A 78 -19.87 12.63 12.68
CA LYS A 78 -20.57 13.24 11.53
C LYS A 78 -19.90 14.54 11.09
N ASP A 79 -19.38 15.31 12.05
CA ASP A 79 -18.61 16.53 11.78
C ASP A 79 -17.20 16.13 11.32
N ILE A 80 -16.87 16.42 10.05
CA ILE A 80 -15.57 16.08 9.45
C ILE A 80 -14.40 16.71 10.22
N GLY A 81 -14.54 17.96 10.66
CA GLY A 81 -13.50 18.67 11.40
C GLY A 81 -13.19 18.11 12.81
N LYS A 82 -14.00 17.18 13.31
CA LYS A 82 -13.74 16.46 14.57
C LYS A 82 -13.10 15.07 14.35
N ARG A 83 -12.94 14.64 13.10
CA ARG A 83 -12.32 13.34 12.78
C ARG A 83 -10.81 13.45 12.93
N TYR A 84 -10.18 12.38 13.40
CA TYR A 84 -8.73 12.29 13.44
C TYR A 84 -8.17 12.28 12.01
N PRO A 85 -7.25 13.19 11.64
CA PRO A 85 -6.69 13.31 10.29
C PRO A 85 -5.62 12.25 10.04
N TRP A 86 -6.00 10.98 10.14
CA TRP A 86 -5.07 9.85 10.06
C TRP A 86 -4.33 9.77 8.72
N TRP A 87 -4.96 10.24 7.63
CA TRP A 87 -4.35 10.22 6.30
C TRP A 87 -3.16 11.18 6.22
N GLU A 88 -3.32 12.41 6.72
CA GLU A 88 -2.26 13.41 6.77
C GLU A 88 -1.10 12.93 7.65
N HIS A 89 -1.41 12.29 8.78
CA HIS A 89 -0.40 11.68 9.65
C HIS A 89 0.32 10.51 8.97
N LEU A 90 -0.41 9.66 8.24
CA LEU A 90 0.18 8.57 7.47
C LEU A 90 1.13 9.12 6.41
N VAL A 91 0.69 10.07 5.58
CA VAL A 91 1.51 10.67 4.52
C VAL A 91 2.75 11.36 5.09
N ALA A 92 2.60 12.12 6.18
CA ALA A 92 3.72 12.75 6.85
C ALA A 92 4.75 11.72 7.35
N LYS A 93 4.28 10.60 7.93
CA LYS A 93 5.16 9.54 8.41
C LYS A 93 5.84 8.77 7.28
N VAL A 94 5.14 8.49 6.19
CA VAL A 94 5.75 7.91 4.98
C VAL A 94 6.85 8.83 4.45
N LEU A 95 6.61 10.14 4.40
CA LEU A 95 7.60 11.13 3.95
C LEU A 95 8.81 11.23 4.89
N GLU A 96 8.62 11.03 6.20
CA GLU A 96 9.70 11.01 7.20
C GLU A 96 10.51 9.69 7.16
N ALA A 97 9.83 8.56 7.02
CA ALA A 97 10.40 7.23 7.20
C ALA A 97 11.02 6.65 5.92
N GLU A 98 10.57 7.06 4.74
CA GLU A 98 11.09 6.57 3.45
C GLU A 98 12.10 7.56 2.87
N GLU A 99 13.30 7.06 2.54
CA GLU A 99 14.42 7.89 2.04
C GLU A 99 14.18 8.42 0.62
N GLU A 100 13.36 7.72 -0.16
CA GLU A 100 13.04 8.06 -1.55
C GLU A 100 11.58 8.50 -1.69
N ILE A 101 11.34 9.48 -2.58
CA ILE A 101 9.98 9.84 -2.96
C ILE A 101 9.38 8.66 -3.74
N LEU A 102 8.32 8.07 -3.17
CA LEU A 102 7.56 7.00 -3.82
C LEU A 102 6.77 7.55 -5.01
N CYS A 103 7.43 7.64 -6.16
CA CYS A 103 6.83 8.01 -7.44
C CYS A 103 6.13 6.80 -8.05
N LEU A 104 4.83 6.66 -7.79
CA LEU A 104 3.98 5.64 -8.40
C LEU A 104 3.47 6.15 -9.76
N THR A 105 4.28 6.00 -10.81
CA THR A 105 3.92 6.35 -12.21
C THR A 105 3.19 5.23 -12.93
#